data_AF-A0A0Z8D1U5-F1
#
_entry.id   AF-A0A0Z8D1U5-F1
#
_cell.length_a   1.000
_cell.length_b   1.000
_cell.length_c   1.000
_cell.angle_alpha   90.00
_cell.angle_beta   90.00
_cell.angle_gamma   90.00
#
_symmetry.space_group_name_H-M   'P 1'
#
loop_
_entity.id
_entity.type
_entity.pdbx_description
1 polymer ?
#
loop_
_entity_poly.entity_id
_entity_poly.type
_entity_poly.pdbx_seq_one_letter_code
_entity_poly.pdbx_strand_id
1 'polypeptide(L)' 'MLDCLTDAYQEQHQKGGRPRRLSMEEQLIMTLRYLRYYPTQRLLAFDFGVDVATVNMMRI' A
#
# COMPACT_ATOMS: atom_id res chain seq x y z
N MET A 1 -13.30 1.23 9.78
CA MET A 1 -12.96 0.71 8.42
C MET A 1 -11.46 0.51 8.29
N LEU A 2 -10.63 1.53 8.58
CA LEU A 2 -9.18 1.38 8.62
C LEU A 2 -8.71 0.39 9.71
N ASP A 3 -9.39 0.38 10.87
CA ASP A 3 -9.10 -0.57 11.96
C ASP A 3 -9.32 -2.02 11.50
N CYS A 4 -10.45 -2.31 10.85
CA CYS A 4 -10.72 -3.64 10.30
C CYS A 4 -9.66 -4.11 9.30
N LEU A 5 -9.16 -3.19 8.45
CA LEU A 5 -8.06 -3.49 7.54
C LEU A 5 -6.77 -3.76 8.32
N THR A 6 -6.50 -2.96 9.35
CA THR A 6 -5.30 -3.09 10.18
C THR A 6 -5.30 -4.41 10.93
N ASP A 7 -6.43 -4.81 11.50
CA ASP A 7 -6.62 -6.09 12.18
C ASP A 7 -6.45 -7.25 11.20
N ALA A 8 -7.12 -7.21 10.04
CA ALA A 8 -6.99 -8.23 9.00
C ALA A 8 -5.55 -8.34 8.48
N TYR A 9 -4.83 -7.22 8.36
CA TYR A 9 -3.43 -7.24 8.00
C TYR A 9 -2.58 -7.89 9.09
N GLN A 10 -2.81 -7.52 10.34
CA GLN A 10 -2.07 -8.07 11.49
C GLN A 10 -2.25 -9.58 11.52
N GLU A 11 -3.48 -10.08 11.38
CA GLU A 11 -3.80 -11.51 11.26
C GLU A 11 -3.03 -12.20 10.12
N GLN A 12 -2.99 -11.59 8.93
CA GLN A 12 -2.27 -12.14 7.78
C GLN A 12 -0.74 -12.15 7.96
N HIS A 13 -0.19 -11.20 8.74
CA HIS A 13 1.24 -11.00 8.89
C HIS A 13 1.79 -11.44 10.26
N GLN A 14 0.99 -12.16 11.08
CA GLN A 14 1.45 -12.71 12.37
C GLN A 14 2.64 -13.67 12.23
N LYS A 15 2.79 -14.34 11.07
CA LYS A 15 3.88 -15.29 10.79
C LYS A 15 5.22 -14.63 10.46
N GLY A 16 5.28 -13.30 10.46
CA GLY A 16 6.49 -12.54 10.15
C GLY A 16 6.65 -12.20 8.67
N GLY A 17 7.42 -11.15 8.39
CA GLY A 17 7.66 -10.61 7.06
C GLY A 17 8.43 -9.29 7.11
N ARG A 18 8.75 -8.72 5.94
CA ARG A 18 9.39 -7.40 5.88
C ARG A 18 8.42 -6.33 6.39
N PRO A 19 8.85 -5.44 7.31
CA PRO A 19 7.99 -4.36 7.78
C PRO A 19 7.59 -3.43 6.62
N ARG A 20 6.36 -2.93 6.68
CA ARG A 20 5.84 -1.99 5.68
C ARG A 20 6.59 -0.67 5.75
N ARG A 21 6.87 -0.10 4.58
CA ARG A 21 7.38 1.29 4.45
C ARG A 21 6.26 2.34 4.46
N LEU A 22 5.03 1.93 4.18
CA LEU A 22 3.84 2.77 4.15
C LEU A 22 2.89 2.39 5.29
N SER A 23 2.23 3.39 5.86
CA SER A 23 1.11 3.19 6.78
C SER A 23 -0.07 2.54 6.06
N MET A 24 -0.99 1.94 6.83
CA MET A 24 -2.19 1.33 6.26
C MET A 24 -3.08 2.36 5.55
N GLU A 25 -3.10 3.60 6.04
CA GLU A 25 -3.86 4.69 5.44
C GLU A 25 -3.29 5.08 4.06
N GLU A 26 -1.98 5.31 3.99
CA GLU A 26 -1.32 5.64 2.72
C GLU A 26 -1.49 4.52 1.69
N GLN A 27 -1.47 3.26 2.13
CA GLN A 27 -1.77 2.11 1.30
C GLN A 27 -3.19 2.15 0.73
N LEU A 28 -4.18 2.49 1.55
CA LEU A 28 -5.56 2.61 1.12
C LEU A 28 -5.71 3.74 0.09
N ILE A 29 -5.17 4.92 0.35
CA ILE A 29 -5.21 6.07 -0.56
C ILE A 29 -4.49 5.75 -1.88
N MET A 30 -3.30 5.15 -1.76
CA MET A 30 -2.60 4.29 -2.72
C MET A 30 -3.51 3.64 -3.75
N THR A 31 -4.19 2.63 -3.23
CA THR A 31 -5.00 1.69 -3.99
C THR A 31 -6.21 2.37 -4.60
N LEU A 32 -6.89 3.24 -3.84
CA LEU A 32 -8.06 3.97 -4.33
C LEU A 32 -7.71 4.92 -5.48
N ARG A 33 -6.55 5.58 -5.41
CA ARG A 33 -6.08 6.44 -6.48
C ARG A 33 -5.73 5.63 -7.73
N TYR A 34 -5.14 4.46 -7.53
CA TYR A 34 -4.89 3.54 -8.63
C TYR A 34 -6.20 3.08 -9.31
N LEU A 35 -7.16 2.61 -8.53
CA LEU A 35 -8.45 2.15 -9.04
C LEU A 35 -9.24 3.24 -9.77
N ARG A 36 -9.13 4.50 -9.33
CA ARG A 36 -9.88 5.62 -9.90
C ARG A 36 -9.26 6.19 -11.17
N TYR A 37 -7.94 6.32 -11.23
CA TYR A 37 -7.25 7.07 -12.29
C TYR A 37 -6.31 6.21 -13.14
N TYR A 38 -6.07 4.96 -12.74
CA TYR A 38 -5.11 4.06 -13.36
C TYR A 38 -3.75 4.71 -13.69
N PRO A 39 -3.16 5.50 -12.77
CA PRO A 39 -1.88 6.14 -12.98
C PRO A 39 -0.76 5.11 -13.05
N THR A 40 0.36 5.48 -13.68
CA THR A 40 1.55 4.62 -13.71
C THR A 40 2.12 4.42 -12.31
N GLN A 41 2.73 3.25 -12.06
CA GLN A 41 3.40 2.93 -10.79
C GLN A 41 4.49 3.95 -10.44
N ARG A 42 5.16 4.53 -11.45
CA ARG A 42 6.16 5.60 -11.26
C ARG A 42 5.54 6.89 -10.73
N LEU A 43 4.36 7.27 -11.22
CA LEU A 43 3.66 8.46 -10.75
C LEU A 43 3.17 8.27 -9.32
N LEU A 44 2.67 7.08 -8.97
CA LEU A 44 2.31 6.74 -7.59
C LEU A 44 3.53 6.76 -6.67
N ALA A 45 4.64 6.16 -7.10
CA ALA A 45 5.89 6.15 -6.33
C ALA A 45 6.36 7.58 -6.02
N PHE A 46 6.32 8.45 -7.03
CA PHE A 46 6.66 9.88 -6.90
C PHE A 46 5.72 10.60 -5.92
N ASP A 47 4.41 10.46 -6.09
CA ASP A 47 3.40 11.16 -5.28
C ASP A 47 3.43 10.76 -3.80
N PHE A 48 3.79 9.50 -3.50
CA PHE A 48 3.86 8.97 -2.14
C PHE A 48 5.29 8.96 -1.57
N GLY A 49 6.27 9.50 -2.31
CA GLY A 49 7.67 9.57 -1.85
C GLY A 49 8.32 8.20 -1.60
N VAL A 50 7.85 7.15 -2.27
CA VAL A 50 8.36 5.78 -2.11
C VAL A 50 9.06 5.30 -3.37
N ASP A 51 9.93 4.31 -3.22
CA ASP A 51 10.52 3.65 -4.39
C ASP A 51 9.47 2.85 -5.17
N VAL A 52 9.64 2.75 -6.50
CA VAL A 52 8.73 2.00 -7.38
C VAL A 52 8.61 0.54 -6.98
N ALA A 53 9.66 -0.07 -6.41
CA ALA A 53 9.57 -1.43 -5.88
C ALA A 53 8.53 -1.56 -4.75
N THR A 54 8.31 -0.51 -3.97
CA THR A 54 7.30 -0.46 -2.90
C THR A 54 5.89 -0.49 -3.49
N VAL A 55 5.66 0.24 -4.58
CA VAL A 55 4.38 0.23 -5.31
C VAL A 55 4.15 -1.14 -5.96
N ASN A 56 5.17 -1.72 -6.58
CA ASN A 56 5.07 -3.04 -7.23
C ASN A 56 4.77 -4.17 -6.23
N MET A 57 5.34 -4.10 -5.04
CA MET A 57 5.09 -5.07 -3.97
C MET A 57 3.63 -5.08 -3.52
N MET A 58 2.92 -3.98 -3.74
CA MET A 58 1.52 -3.82 -3.35
C MET A 58 0.54 -4.52 -4.30
N ARG A 59 1.02 -5.02 -5.45
CA ARG A 59 0.25 -5.79 -6.45
C ARG A 59 -1.03 -5.08 -6.92
N ILE A 60 -0.98 -3.76 -7.01
CA ILE A 60 -1.98 -2.91 -7.66
C ILE A 60 -1.63 -2.75 -9.14
#